data_AF-A0A349FYE8-F1
#
_entry.id   AF-A0A349FYE8-F1
#
_cell.length_a   1.000
_cell.length_b   1.000
_cell.length_c   1.000
_cell.angle_alpha   90.00
_cell.angle_beta   90.00
_cell.angle_gamma   90.00
#
_symmetry.space_group_name_H-M   'P 1'
#
loop_
_entity.id
_entity.type
_entity.pdbx_description
1 polymer ?
#
loop_
_entity_poly.entity_id
_entity_poly.type
_entity_poly.pdbx_seq_one_letter_code
_entity_poly.pdbx_strand_id
1 'polypeptide(L)'
;MEKRKVLRFSSIFLINLSIKESIDDILTPIIIFELGFIKSIIIITAIYIIKGVITVRLYDKYKTDCIMMESLKEAQFNHHKIEEWNKLIKFIVKKSENNRKKLIFLLSFKNPGLGVLYMRDGFHMYNGFSGKNVIYYFLLNIIVKSIYWNIIVLTGFSLWGFLKNIF
;
A
#
# COMPACT_ATOMS: atom_id res chain seq x y z
N MET A 1 9.64 14.44 22.82
CA MET A 1 9.94 13.13 22.21
C MET A 1 9.05 12.81 21.00
N GLU A 2 7.81 13.32 20.95
CA GLU A 2 6.86 13.11 19.85
C GLU A 2 7.28 13.68 18.49
N LYS A 3 7.84 14.91 18.43
CA LYS A 3 8.28 15.51 17.15
C LYS A 3 9.27 14.64 16.36
N ARG A 4 10.19 13.92 17.03
CA ARG A 4 11.14 12.99 16.37
C ARG A 4 10.45 11.74 15.82
N LYS A 5 9.38 11.25 16.46
CA LYS A 5 8.61 10.10 15.98
C LYS A 5 7.81 10.46 14.73
N VAL A 6 7.18 11.66 14.71
CA VAL A 6 6.43 12.17 13.55
C VAL A 6 7.33 12.41 12.34
N LEU A 7 8.51 13.02 12.53
CA LEU A 7 9.49 13.25 11.45
C LEU A 7 10.04 11.94 10.85
N ARG A 8 10.34 10.94 11.69
CA ARG A 8 10.77 9.61 11.21
C ARG A 8 9.66 8.91 10.43
N PHE A 9 8.41 9.07 10.85
CA PHE A 9 7.25 8.50 10.17
C PHE A 9 7.05 9.09 8.76
N SER A 10 7.02 10.41 8.62
CA SER A 10 6.86 11.06 7.31
C SER A 10 7.96 10.65 6.35
N SER A 11 9.20 10.51 6.83
CA SER A 11 10.31 10.03 5.99
C SER A 11 10.12 8.59 5.50
N ILE A 12 9.71 7.65 6.35
CA ILE A 12 9.54 6.23 5.95
C ILE A 12 8.42 6.08 4.92
N PHE A 13 7.30 6.81 5.11
CA PHE A 13 6.20 6.79 4.15
C PHE A 13 6.62 7.39 2.80
N LEU A 14 7.25 8.57 2.81
CA LEU A 14 7.70 9.23 1.58
C LEU A 14 8.77 8.42 0.85
N ILE A 15 9.72 7.82 1.57
CA ILE A 15 10.71 6.89 0.98
C ILE A 15 10.00 5.71 0.32
N ASN A 16 9.02 5.10 0.99
CA ASN A 16 8.26 3.99 0.41
C ASN A 16 7.42 4.37 -0.80
N LEU A 17 6.94 5.61 -0.86
CA LEU A 17 6.21 6.16 -2.00
C LEU A 17 7.16 6.42 -3.17
N SER A 18 8.30 7.08 -2.92
CA SER A 18 9.33 7.35 -3.92
C SER A 18 9.88 6.06 -4.53
N ILE A 19 10.20 5.04 -3.72
CA ILE A 19 10.65 3.73 -4.22
C ILE A 19 9.56 3.09 -5.11
N LYS A 20 8.28 3.22 -4.74
CA LYS A 20 7.18 2.70 -5.56
C LYS A 20 7.14 3.41 -6.91
N GLU A 21 7.19 4.74 -6.94
CA GLU A 21 7.21 5.53 -8.17
C GLU A 21 8.42 5.16 -9.04
N SER A 22 9.62 5.01 -8.48
CA SER A 22 10.79 4.55 -9.23
C SER A 22 10.61 3.14 -9.82
N ILE A 23 9.98 2.22 -9.09
CA ILE A 23 9.70 0.87 -9.62
C ILE A 23 8.66 0.94 -10.76
N ASP A 24 7.59 1.69 -10.54
CA ASP A 24 6.45 1.79 -11.45
C ASP A 24 6.81 2.54 -12.74
N ASP A 25 7.50 3.67 -12.63
CA ASP A 25 7.69 4.62 -13.74
C ASP A 25 9.04 4.43 -14.48
N ILE A 26 10.03 3.80 -13.83
CA ILE A 26 11.37 3.64 -14.41
C ILE A 26 11.69 2.16 -14.59
N LEU A 27 11.68 1.39 -13.50
CA LEU A 27 12.16 0.02 -13.54
C LEU A 27 11.25 -0.90 -14.36
N THR A 28 9.93 -0.75 -14.22
CA THR A 28 8.95 -1.58 -14.93
C THR A 28 9.05 -1.40 -16.45
N PRO A 29 9.07 -0.18 -17.01
CA PRO A 29 9.34 0.03 -18.44
C PRO A 29 10.64 -0.61 -18.94
N ILE A 30 11.75 -0.44 -18.21
CA ILE A 30 13.05 -1.01 -18.58
C ILE A 30 12.97 -2.53 -18.63
N ILE A 31 12.42 -3.17 -17.60
CA ILE A 31 12.34 -4.64 -17.53
C ILE A 31 11.40 -5.19 -18.61
N ILE A 32 10.27 -4.54 -18.87
CA ILE A 32 9.37 -4.93 -19.97
C ILE A 32 10.09 -4.87 -21.32
N PHE A 33 10.84 -3.79 -21.55
CA PHE A 33 11.56 -3.58 -22.81
C PHE A 33 12.66 -4.63 -23.02
N GLU A 34 13.47 -4.90 -21.99
CA GLU A 34 14.63 -5.81 -22.08
C GLU A 34 14.24 -7.30 -22.01
N LEU A 35 13.28 -7.66 -21.15
CA LEU A 35 13.01 -9.05 -20.79
C LEU A 35 11.62 -9.53 -21.24
N GLY A 36 10.76 -8.63 -21.70
CA GLY A 36 9.40 -8.91 -22.09
C GLY A 36 8.42 -8.99 -20.91
N PHE A 37 7.13 -9.03 -21.25
CA PHE A 37 6.01 -8.90 -20.32
C PHE A 37 5.99 -9.96 -19.20
N ILE A 38 6.14 -11.24 -19.54
CA ILE A 38 6.02 -12.34 -18.56
C ILE A 38 7.14 -12.26 -17.53
N LYS A 39 8.39 -12.06 -17.97
CA LYS A 39 9.54 -11.95 -17.05
C LYS A 39 9.42 -10.69 -16.18
N SER A 40 8.92 -9.59 -16.75
CA SER A 40 8.63 -8.38 -15.99
C SER A 40 7.64 -8.61 -14.86
N ILE A 41 6.52 -9.28 -15.11
CA ILE A 41 5.54 -9.59 -14.05
C ILE A 41 6.20 -10.35 -12.90
N ILE A 42 7.01 -11.37 -13.19
CA ILE A 42 7.69 -12.19 -12.17
C ILE A 42 8.67 -11.34 -11.36
N ILE A 43 9.54 -10.57 -12.02
CA ILE A 43 10.58 -9.78 -11.36
C ILE A 43 9.97 -8.66 -10.53
N ILE A 44 9.02 -7.89 -11.10
CA ILE A 44 8.35 -6.80 -10.40
C ILE A 44 7.53 -7.32 -9.21
N THR A 45 6.87 -8.47 -9.36
CA THR A 45 6.19 -9.14 -8.24
C THR A 45 7.18 -9.47 -7.11
N ALA A 46 8.32 -10.07 -7.43
CA ALA A 46 9.35 -10.40 -6.42
C ALA A 46 9.87 -9.14 -5.69
N ILE A 47 10.16 -8.07 -6.44
CA ILE A 47 10.59 -6.79 -5.85
C ILE A 47 9.52 -6.22 -4.91
N TYR A 48 8.24 -6.27 -5.32
CA TYR A 48 7.15 -5.79 -4.48
C TYR A 48 6.93 -6.63 -3.22
N ILE A 49 7.15 -7.94 -3.29
CA ILE A 49 7.13 -8.82 -2.11
C ILE A 49 8.21 -8.37 -1.13
N ILE A 50 9.46 -8.22 -1.59
CA ILE A 50 10.59 -7.79 -0.76
C ILE A 50 10.28 -6.42 -0.12
N LYS A 51 9.87 -5.45 -0.94
CA LYS A 51 9.49 -4.10 -0.48
C LYS A 51 8.40 -4.12 0.57
N GLY A 52 7.34 -4.91 0.35
CA GLY A 52 6.22 -5.02 1.28
C GLY A 52 6.64 -5.64 2.61
N VAL A 53 7.45 -6.70 2.58
CA VAL A 53 8.01 -7.33 3.80
C VAL A 53 8.89 -6.35 4.58
N ILE A 54 9.76 -5.60 3.90
CA ILE A 54 10.59 -4.57 4.52
C ILE A 54 9.72 -3.48 5.15
N THR A 55 8.70 -3.00 4.42
CA THR A 55 7.76 -1.97 4.92
C THR A 55 7.11 -2.41 6.22
N VAL A 56 6.57 -3.64 6.24
CA VAL A 56 5.89 -4.21 7.41
C VAL A 56 6.87 -4.38 8.59
N ARG A 57 8.09 -4.87 8.35
CA ARG A 57 9.10 -5.03 9.40
C ARG A 57 9.59 -3.71 9.97
N LEU A 58 9.81 -2.70 9.13
CA LEU A 58 10.21 -1.36 9.59
C LEU A 58 9.09 -0.75 10.43
N TYR A 59 7.85 -0.89 10.00
CA TYR A 59 6.69 -0.44 10.75
C TYR A 59 6.63 -1.05 12.15
N ASP A 60 6.75 -2.38 12.25
CA ASP A 60 6.74 -3.09 13.53
C ASP A 60 7.92 -2.70 14.42
N LYS A 61 9.11 -2.51 13.84
CA LYS A 61 10.32 -2.10 14.56
C LYS A 61 10.15 -0.71 15.18
N TYR A 62 9.54 0.23 14.47
CA TYR A 62 9.40 1.61 14.94
C TYR A 62 8.16 1.86 15.79
N LYS A 63 7.21 0.92 15.80
CA LYS A 63 5.95 1.02 16.57
C LYS A 63 5.26 2.37 16.37
N THR A 64 5.21 2.83 15.12
CA THR A 64 4.65 4.13 14.73
C THR A 64 3.30 3.93 14.07
N ASP A 65 2.32 4.76 14.36
CA ASP A 65 1.05 4.76 13.62
C ASP A 65 1.25 5.34 12.21
N CYS A 66 0.83 4.60 11.17
CA CYS A 66 0.96 5.03 9.78
C CYS A 66 -0.37 5.55 9.25
N ILE A 67 -0.39 6.82 8.83
CA ILE A 67 -1.58 7.47 8.25
C ILE A 67 -2.77 7.38 9.22
N MET A 68 -2.50 7.46 10.53
CA MET A 68 -3.52 7.34 11.58
C MET A 68 -4.31 6.02 11.52
N MET A 69 -3.75 4.95 10.93
CA MET A 69 -4.43 3.67 10.76
C MET A 69 -4.71 2.99 12.09
N GLU A 70 -3.76 2.97 13.02
CA GLU A 70 -3.96 2.38 14.33
C GLU A 70 -4.96 3.21 15.12
N SER A 71 -4.82 4.55 15.09
CA SER A 71 -5.79 5.47 15.70
C SER A 71 -7.19 5.28 15.13
N LEU A 72 -7.32 5.05 13.82
CA LEU A 72 -8.60 4.80 13.16
C LEU A 72 -9.20 3.46 13.55
N LYS A 73 -8.38 2.40 13.68
CA LYS A 73 -8.83 1.09 14.16
C LYS A 73 -9.24 1.14 15.63
N GLU A 74 -8.46 1.82 16.47
CA GLU A 74 -8.80 2.06 17.87
C GLU A 74 -10.12 2.81 17.96
N ALA A 75 -10.32 3.82 17.11
CA ALA A 75 -11.55 4.59 17.08
C ALA A 75 -12.76 3.77 16.61
N GLN A 76 -12.58 2.86 15.66
CA GLN A 76 -13.60 1.90 15.23
C GLN A 76 -13.92 0.88 16.33
N PHE A 77 -12.91 0.38 17.05
CA PHE A 77 -13.11 -0.57 18.13
C PHE A 77 -13.86 0.06 19.31
N ASN A 78 -13.52 1.30 19.65
CA ASN A 78 -14.14 2.06 20.73
C ASN A 78 -15.44 2.78 20.31
N HIS A 79 -16.07 2.39 19.18
CA HIS A 79 -17.21 3.12 18.61
C HIS A 79 -18.41 3.24 19.56
N HIS A 80 -18.52 2.38 20.57
CA HIS A 80 -19.60 2.44 21.56
C HIS A 80 -19.43 3.55 22.62
N LYS A 81 -18.24 4.16 22.74
CA LYS A 81 -17.94 5.24 23.70
C LYS A 81 -17.98 6.64 23.07
N ILE A 82 -18.64 6.75 21.91
CA ILE A 82 -18.50 7.87 20.97
C ILE A 82 -19.34 9.11 21.31
N GLU A 83 -20.21 9.09 22.31
CA GLU A 83 -21.17 10.18 22.56
C GLU A 83 -20.51 11.57 22.64
N GLU A 84 -19.31 11.65 23.20
CA GLU A 84 -18.53 12.90 23.37
C GLU A 84 -17.72 13.34 22.14
N TRP A 85 -17.66 12.55 21.06
CA TRP A 85 -16.81 12.89 19.91
C TRP A 85 -17.44 13.94 19.00
N ASN A 86 -16.58 14.78 18.41
CA ASN A 86 -16.99 15.76 17.40
C ASN A 86 -17.64 15.06 16.18
N LYS A 87 -18.66 15.69 15.60
CA LYS A 87 -19.42 15.21 14.42
C LYS A 87 -18.52 14.79 13.26
N LEU A 88 -17.40 15.50 13.06
CA LEU A 88 -16.46 15.22 11.98
C LEU A 88 -15.73 13.87 12.20
N ILE A 89 -15.26 13.61 13.42
CA ILE A 89 -14.59 12.35 13.77
C ILE A 89 -15.57 11.18 13.67
N LYS A 90 -16.79 11.35 14.21
CA LYS A 90 -17.91 10.39 14.05
C LYS A 90 -18.16 10.04 12.59
N PHE A 91 -18.21 11.04 11.72
CA PHE A 91 -18.41 10.84 10.29
C PHE A 91 -17.27 10.05 9.66
N ILE A 92 -16.01 10.40 9.94
CA ILE A 92 -14.83 9.70 9.40
C ILE A 92 -14.84 8.23 9.80
N VAL A 93 -15.08 7.93 11.08
CA VAL A 93 -15.03 6.56 11.61
C VAL A 93 -16.15 5.71 10.99
N LYS A 94 -17.40 6.22 11.00
CA LYS A 94 -18.54 5.52 10.39
C LYS A 94 -18.37 5.31 8.88
N LYS A 95 -17.81 6.31 8.18
CA LYS A 95 -17.52 6.20 6.74
C LYS A 95 -16.42 5.18 6.45
N SER A 96 -15.37 5.16 7.28
CA SER A 96 -14.27 4.21 7.18
C SER A 96 -14.73 2.77 7.44
N GLU A 97 -15.59 2.56 8.44
CA GLU A 97 -16.16 1.25 8.77
C GLU A 97 -17.03 0.73 7.63
N ASN A 98 -17.96 1.55 7.13
CA ASN A 98 -18.81 1.20 5.98
C ASN A 98 -18.02 0.93 4.70
N ASN A 99 -16.82 1.50 4.56
CA ASN A 99 -15.97 1.36 3.37
C ASN A 99 -14.68 0.60 3.66
N ARG A 100 -14.62 -0.23 4.71
CA ARG A 100 -13.40 -0.92 5.16
C ARG A 100 -12.71 -1.68 4.03
N LYS A 101 -13.48 -2.40 3.21
CA LYS A 101 -12.97 -3.14 2.04
C LYS A 101 -12.35 -2.22 0.98
N LYS A 102 -12.99 -1.08 0.69
CA LYS A 102 -12.46 -0.09 -0.26
C LYS A 102 -11.19 0.56 0.28
N LEU A 103 -11.12 0.84 1.59
CA LEU A 103 -9.92 1.36 2.22
C LEU A 103 -8.77 0.35 2.14
N ILE A 104 -9.02 -0.92 2.44
CA ILE A 104 -8.04 -2.02 2.28
C ILE A 104 -7.54 -2.05 0.84
N PHE A 105 -8.45 -2.04 -0.13
CA PHE A 105 -8.08 -2.07 -1.55
C PHE A 105 -7.21 -0.87 -1.94
N LEU A 106 -7.62 0.34 -1.57
CA LEU A 106 -6.91 1.58 -1.91
C LEU A 106 -5.53 1.64 -1.25
N LEU A 107 -5.42 1.25 0.02
CA LEU A 107 -4.14 1.16 0.73
C LEU A 107 -3.24 0.10 0.09
N SER A 108 -3.77 -1.08 -0.22
CA SER A 108 -3.02 -2.16 -0.86
C SER A 108 -2.52 -1.78 -2.25
N PHE A 109 -3.33 -1.04 -3.01
CA PHE A 109 -2.97 -0.57 -4.34
C PHE A 109 -1.84 0.46 -4.31
N LYS A 110 -1.87 1.39 -3.33
CA LYS A 110 -0.76 2.34 -3.11
C LYS A 110 0.49 1.62 -2.61
N ASN A 111 0.35 0.82 -1.55
CA ASN A 111 1.43 0.03 -0.99
C ASN A 111 0.83 -1.24 -0.34
N PRO A 112 1.11 -2.44 -0.89
CA PRO A 112 0.61 -3.71 -0.37
C PRO A 112 0.90 -3.93 1.12
N GLY A 113 2.02 -3.39 1.62
CA GLY A 113 2.34 -3.41 3.04
C GLY A 113 1.35 -2.62 3.90
N LEU A 114 0.84 -1.47 3.44
CA LEU A 114 -0.17 -0.69 4.16
C LEU A 114 -1.51 -1.43 4.26
N GLY A 115 -1.88 -2.12 3.17
CA GLY A 115 -3.03 -3.02 3.16
C GLY A 115 -2.93 -4.07 4.25
N VAL A 116 -1.78 -4.73 4.34
CA VAL A 116 -1.47 -5.72 5.40
C VAL A 116 -1.60 -5.09 6.78
N LEU A 117 -0.95 -3.95 7.01
CA LEU A 117 -0.99 -3.26 8.30
C LEU A 117 -2.44 -2.94 8.72
N TYR A 118 -3.29 -2.54 7.78
CA TYR A 118 -4.69 -2.26 8.05
C TYR A 118 -5.56 -3.53 8.24
N MET A 119 -5.22 -4.63 7.59
CA MET A 119 -5.95 -5.90 7.70
C MET A 119 -5.66 -6.67 9.00
N ARG A 120 -4.53 -6.41 9.65
CA ARG A 120 -4.18 -7.04 10.93
C ARG A 120 -5.27 -6.86 11.99
N ASP A 121 -5.41 -7.89 12.81
CA ASP A 121 -6.31 -7.89 13.96
C ASP A 121 -5.75 -7.01 15.09
N GLY A 122 -6.64 -6.23 15.70
CA GLY A 122 -6.31 -5.28 16.78
C GLY A 122 -5.69 -3.97 16.31
N PHE A 123 -5.41 -3.11 17.29
CA PHE A 123 -4.70 -1.84 17.14
C PHE A 123 -3.44 -1.87 18.02
N HIS A 124 -2.35 -1.25 17.55
CA HIS A 124 -1.02 -1.21 18.21
C HIS A 124 -0.37 -2.58 18.50
N MET A 125 -0.79 -3.62 17.78
CA MET A 125 -0.29 -4.98 17.98
C MET A 125 1.08 -5.25 17.33
N TYR A 126 1.47 -4.52 16.27
CA TYR A 126 2.79 -4.65 15.58
C TYR A 126 3.26 -6.10 15.30
N ASN A 127 2.35 -6.97 14.84
CA ASN A 127 2.52 -8.44 14.80
C ASN A 127 2.87 -9.04 13.41
N GLY A 128 3.71 -8.42 12.58
CA GLY A 128 4.13 -9.00 11.30
C GLY A 128 2.97 -9.35 10.34
N PHE A 129 3.04 -10.47 9.65
CA PHE A 129 1.94 -10.88 8.74
C PHE A 129 0.86 -11.71 9.47
N SER A 130 0.69 -11.51 10.78
CA SER A 130 -0.31 -12.22 11.57
C SER A 130 -1.74 -11.80 11.21
N GLY A 131 -2.65 -12.78 11.14
CA GLY A 131 -4.06 -12.61 10.80
C GLY A 131 -4.52 -13.57 9.70
N LYS A 132 -5.80 -13.93 9.73
CA LYS A 132 -6.37 -14.86 8.75
C LYS A 132 -6.33 -14.22 7.35
N ASN A 133 -5.75 -14.95 6.39
CA ASN A 133 -5.66 -14.57 4.97
C ASN A 133 -4.80 -13.33 4.65
N VAL A 134 -4.11 -12.71 5.62
CA VAL A 134 -3.34 -11.48 5.39
C VAL A 134 -2.24 -11.68 4.33
N ILE A 135 -1.49 -12.78 4.40
CA ILE A 135 -0.46 -13.14 3.40
C ILE A 135 -1.08 -13.36 2.03
N TYR A 136 -2.23 -14.05 1.96
CA TYR A 136 -2.92 -14.29 0.70
C TYR A 136 -3.35 -12.97 0.04
N TYR A 137 -3.99 -12.07 0.78
CA TYR A 137 -4.37 -10.75 0.26
C TYR A 137 -3.15 -9.91 -0.13
N PHE A 138 -2.05 -10.00 0.63
CA PHE A 138 -0.80 -9.33 0.29
C PHE A 138 -0.26 -9.79 -1.07
N LEU A 139 -0.10 -11.09 -1.26
CA LEU A 139 0.42 -11.67 -2.50
C LEU A 139 -0.51 -11.40 -3.68
N LEU A 140 -1.82 -11.61 -3.49
CA LEU A 140 -2.82 -11.38 -4.54
C LEU A 140 -2.80 -9.92 -5.02
N ASN A 141 -2.76 -8.95 -4.09
CA ASN A 141 -2.69 -7.53 -4.45
C ASN A 141 -1.40 -7.19 -5.20
N ILE A 142 -0.26 -7.78 -4.82
CA ILE A 142 1.00 -7.55 -5.53
C ILE A 142 0.91 -8.08 -6.97
N ILE A 143 0.38 -9.28 -7.16
CA ILE A 143 0.25 -9.90 -8.47
C ILE A 143 -0.69 -9.06 -9.34
N VAL A 144 -1.88 -8.72 -8.84
CA VAL A 144 -2.86 -7.90 -9.56
C VAL A 144 -2.27 -6.54 -9.92
N LYS A 145 -1.57 -5.88 -8.98
CA LYS A 145 -0.92 -4.60 -9.22
C LYS A 145 0.16 -4.72 -10.30
N SER A 146 1.00 -5.77 -10.23
CA SER A 146 2.09 -5.97 -11.18
C SER A 146 1.56 -6.19 -12.59
N ILE A 147 0.53 -7.03 -12.74
CA ILE A 147 -0.15 -7.25 -14.04
C ILE A 147 -0.75 -5.94 -14.55
N TYR A 148 -1.52 -5.24 -13.71
CA TYR A 148 -2.17 -3.98 -14.08
C TYR A 148 -1.16 -2.94 -14.59
N TRP A 149 -0.05 -2.75 -13.88
CA TRP A 149 0.94 -1.74 -14.27
C TRP A 149 1.70 -2.14 -15.52
N ASN A 150 2.01 -3.43 -15.70
CA ASN A 150 2.61 -3.93 -16.92
C ASN A 150 1.70 -3.69 -18.15
N ILE A 151 0.38 -3.88 -18.01
CA ILE A 151 -0.59 -3.60 -19.08
C ILE A 151 -0.60 -2.11 -19.43
N ILE A 152 -0.56 -1.22 -18.43
CA ILE A 152 -0.49 0.23 -18.64
C ILE A 152 0.76 0.59 -19.43
N VAL A 153 1.92 0.10 -19.02
CA VAL A 153 3.18 0.42 -19.70
C VAL A 153 3.19 -0.09 -21.14
N LEU A 154 2.72 -1.32 -21.39
CA LEU A 154 2.59 -1.85 -22.74
C LEU A 154 1.65 -1.02 -23.61
N THR A 155 0.51 -0.61 -23.06
CA THR A 155 -0.46 0.22 -23.77
C THR A 155 0.11 1.61 -24.04
N GLY A 156 0.90 2.15 -23.11
CA GLY A 156 1.66 3.38 -23.31
C GLY A 156 2.64 3.27 -24.48
N PHE A 157 3.40 2.17 -24.55
CA PHE A 157 4.33 1.93 -25.65
C PHE A 157 3.63 1.73 -27.00
N SER A 158 2.51 1.00 -27.04
CA SER A 158 1.76 0.80 -28.28
C SER A 158 1.14 2.10 -28.80
N LEU A 159 0.56 2.92 -27.90
CA LEU A 159 0.06 4.26 -28.24
C LEU A 159 1.18 5.16 -28.74
N TRP A 160 2.34 5.16 -28.08
CA TRP A 160 3.50 5.94 -28.51
C TRP A 160 3.99 5.52 -29.91
N GLY A 161 4.09 4.21 -30.15
CA GLY A 161 4.47 3.67 -31.45
C GLY A 161 3.47 4.06 -32.55
N PHE A 162 2.17 4.03 -32.25
CA PHE A 162 1.14 4.47 -33.17
C PHE A 162 1.24 5.97 -33.50
N LEU A 163 1.41 6.82 -32.48
CA LEU A 163 1.54 8.28 -32.67
C LEU A 163 2.77 8.63 -33.50
N LYS A 164 3.90 7.95 -33.27
CA LYS A 164 5.14 8.16 -34.04
C LYS A 164 5.00 7.80 -35.53
N ASN A 165 4.03 6.95 -35.89
CA ASN A 165 3.77 6.60 -37.29
C ASN A 165 2.81 7.60 -37.97
N ILE A 166 2.13 8.45 -37.21
CA ILE A 166 1.17 9.46 -37.72
C ILE A 166 1.82 10.85 -37.86
N PHE A 167 2.63 11.24 -36.87
CA PHE A 167 3.35 12.51 -36.82
C PHE A 167 4.79 12.34 -37.26
#